data_AF-A0A7S0BDL9-F1
#
_entry.id   AF-A0A7S0BDL9-F1
#
_cell.length_a   1.000
_cell.length_b   1.000
_cell.length_c   1.000
_cell.angle_alpha   90.00
_cell.angle_beta   90.00
_cell.angle_gamma   90.00
#
_symmetry.space_group_name_H-M   'P 1'
#
loop_
_entity.id
_entity.type
_entity.pdbx_description
1 polymer ?
#
loop_
_entity_poly.entity_id
_entity_poly.type
_entity_poly.pdbx_seq_one_letter_code
_entity_poly.pdbx_strand_id
1 'polypeptide(L)'
;EGWLRVDERLPNDVRVFGILQPQGKWLQTKLCTSDGTKFGAMRLRYVEQDNSIISNVKAAGGAMWGSDIIAHKEEKDVPQPNIAKNTKAEEPEGPSPADLLSKF
;
A
#
# COMPACT_ATOMS: atom_id res chain seq x y z
N GLU A 1 0.85 8.17 -28.32
CA GLU A 1 0.47 9.00 -27.15
C GLU A 1 -0.32 8.15 -26.16
N GLY A 2 0.25 7.84 -24.99
CA GLY A 2 -0.46 7.12 -23.93
C GLY A 2 -0.83 8.11 -22.82
N TRP A 3 -2.12 8.30 -22.57
CA TRP A 3 -2.60 9.14 -21.47
C TRP A 3 -2.92 8.28 -20.26
N LEU A 4 -2.44 8.69 -19.08
CA LEU A 4 -2.82 8.01 -17.84
C LEU A 4 -4.17 8.59 -17.37
N ARG A 5 -5.16 7.71 -17.20
CA ARG A 5 -6.49 8.06 -16.73
C ARG A 5 -6.71 7.50 -15.34
N VAL A 6 -7.21 8.34 -14.44
CA VAL A 6 -7.79 7.90 -13.17
C VAL A 6 -9.26 7.58 -13.42
N ASP A 7 -9.70 6.42 -12.96
CA ASP A 7 -11.07 5.96 -13.06
C ASP A 7 -11.38 5.09 -11.86
N GLU A 8 -12.12 5.64 -10.90
CA GLU A 8 -12.39 5.01 -9.61
C GLU A 8 -13.90 4.94 -9.37
N ARG A 9 -14.34 3.85 -8.74
CA ARG A 9 -15.73 3.67 -8.30
C ARG A 9 -15.78 3.71 -6.77
N LEU A 10 -16.43 4.73 -6.23
CA LEU A 10 -16.58 4.92 -4.79
C LEU A 10 -17.63 3.94 -4.21
N PRO A 11 -17.65 3.72 -2.87
CA PRO A 11 -18.58 2.78 -2.22
C PRO A 11 -20.07 3.05 -2.44
N ASN A 12 -20.45 4.30 -2.76
CA ASN A 12 -21.82 4.71 -3.06
C ASN A 12 -22.17 4.60 -4.55
N ASP A 13 -21.41 3.82 -5.33
CA ASP A 13 -21.56 3.67 -6.77
C ASP A 13 -21.30 4.94 -7.59
N VAL A 14 -20.66 5.94 -6.99
CA VAL A 14 -20.25 7.16 -7.70
C VAL A 14 -18.94 6.90 -8.42
N ARG A 15 -18.93 7.10 -9.73
CA ARG A 15 -17.72 7.06 -10.55
C ARG A 15 -17.02 8.42 -10.55
N VAL A 16 -15.72 8.42 -10.32
CA VAL A 16 -14.87 9.61 -10.34
C VAL A 16 -13.72 9.38 -11.33
N PHE A 17 -13.44 10.35 -12.18
CA PHE A 17 -12.41 10.22 -13.21
C PHE A 17 -11.68 11.52 -13.54
N GLY A 18 -10.52 11.39 -14.17
CA GLY A 18 -9.71 12.50 -14.66
C GLY A 18 -8.53 12.03 -15.53
N ILE A 19 -8.10 12.86 -16.47
CA ILE A 19 -6.89 12.61 -17.28
C ILE A 19 -5.70 13.30 -16.62
N LEU A 20 -4.67 12.53 -16.29
CA LEU A 20 -3.45 13.03 -15.68
C LEU A 20 -2.58 13.74 -16.72
N GLN A 21 -2.18 14.97 -16.38
CA GLN A 21 -1.36 15.83 -17.22
C GLN A 21 -0.03 16.16 -16.51
N PRO A 22 1.09 16.24 -17.23
CA PRO A 22 2.37 16.65 -16.65
C PRO A 22 2.31 18.06 -16.06
N GLN A 23 2.78 18.19 -14.82
CA GLN A 23 2.99 19.44 -14.09
C GLN A 23 4.29 19.34 -13.28
N GLY A 24 5.39 19.71 -13.94
CA GLY A 24 6.73 19.53 -13.39
C GLY A 24 7.03 18.04 -13.14
N LYS A 25 7.38 17.69 -11.91
CA LYS A 25 7.68 16.30 -11.52
C LYS A 25 6.44 15.45 -11.21
N TRP A 26 5.25 16.05 -11.27
CA TRP A 26 3.99 15.39 -10.97
C TRP A 26 3.16 15.22 -12.23
N LEU A 27 2.41 14.13 -12.31
CA LEU A 27 1.21 14.04 -13.13
C LEU A 27 0.03 14.49 -12.26
N GLN A 28 -0.82 15.39 -12.75
CA GLN A 28 -1.94 15.93 -11.97
C GLN A 28 -3.23 15.99 -12.79
N THR A 29 -4.37 15.82 -12.11
CA THR A 29 -5.69 15.97 -12.72
C THR A 29 -6.71 16.52 -11.75
N LYS A 30 -7.78 17.12 -12.29
CA LYS A 30 -9.02 17.39 -11.56
C LYS A 30 -9.90 16.17 -11.69
N LEU A 31 -10.47 15.76 -10.56
CA LEU A 31 -11.40 14.65 -10.50
C LEU A 31 -12.83 15.16 -10.58
N CYS A 32 -13.61 14.59 -11.49
CA CYS A 32 -15.02 14.88 -11.68
C CYS A 32 -15.84 13.59 -11.65
N THR A 33 -17.08 13.70 -11.21
CA THR A 33 -18.09 12.65 -11.34
C THR A 33 -18.74 12.68 -12.73
N SER A 34 -19.53 11.65 -13.07
CA SER A 34 -20.21 11.54 -14.37
C SER A 34 -21.21 12.65 -14.67
N ASP A 35 -21.78 13.27 -13.64
CA ASP A 35 -22.65 14.46 -13.73
C ASP A 35 -21.85 15.77 -13.89
N GLY A 36 -20.53 15.71 -13.92
CA GLY A 36 -19.64 16.87 -14.01
C GLY A 36 -19.36 17.57 -12.68
N THR A 37 -19.88 17.04 -11.56
CA THR A 37 -19.59 17.60 -10.23
C THR A 37 -18.11 17.46 -9.89
N LYS A 38 -17.50 18.54 -9.39
CA LYS A 38 -16.09 18.54 -8.98
C LYS A 38 -15.92 17.74 -7.70
N PHE A 39 -15.13 16.67 -7.77
CA PHE A 39 -14.83 15.83 -6.62
C PHE A 39 -13.53 16.26 -5.92
N GLY A 40 -12.53 16.69 -6.70
CA GLY A 40 -11.24 17.09 -6.14
C GLY A 40 -10.12 17.15 -7.18
N ALA A 41 -8.91 16.83 -6.74
CA ALA A 41 -7.74 16.68 -7.60
C ALA A 41 -6.88 15.51 -7.12
N MET A 42 -6.15 14.90 -8.05
CA MET A 42 -5.20 13.83 -7.76
C MET A 42 -3.85 14.15 -8.39
N ARG A 43 -2.78 13.72 -7.74
CA ARG A 43 -1.41 13.76 -8.28
C ARG A 43 -0.71 12.43 -8.13
N LEU A 44 0.16 12.13 -9.08
CA LEU A 44 1.06 10.99 -9.10
C LEU A 44 2.49 11.44 -9.39
N ARG A 45 3.47 10.84 -8.74
CA ARG A 45 4.89 11.03 -9.06
C ARG A 45 5.63 9.72 -8.91
N TYR A 46 6.39 9.38 -9.94
CA TYR A 46 7.36 8.31 -9.85
C TYR A 46 8.65 8.83 -9.21
N VAL A 47 9.21 8.05 -8.28
CA VAL A 47 10.47 8.32 -7.59
C VAL A 47 11.44 7.20 -7.96
N GLU A 48 12.33 7.49 -8.91
CA GLU A 48 13.30 6.52 -9.44
C GLU A 48 14.21 5.93 -8.36
N GLN A 49 14.65 6.76 -7.41
CA GLN A 49 15.57 6.38 -6.34
C GLN A 49 15.02 5.23 -5.47
N ASP A 50 13.71 5.26 -5.21
CA ASP A 50 13.02 4.30 -4.35
C ASP A 50 12.20 3.28 -5.15
N ASN A 51 12.27 3.35 -6.49
CA ASN A 51 11.45 2.57 -7.41
C ASN A 51 9.96 2.53 -6.97
N SER A 52 9.43 3.70 -6.62
CA SER A 52 8.11 3.85 -5.98
C SER A 52 7.24 4.90 -6.69
N ILE A 53 5.93 4.79 -6.48
CA ILE A 53 4.95 5.77 -6.93
C ILE A 53 4.32 6.43 -5.71
N ILE A 54 4.38 7.75 -5.65
CA ILE A 54 3.66 8.55 -4.68
C ILE A 54 2.35 9.00 -5.31
N SER A 55 1.24 8.76 -4.61
CA SER A 55 -0.09 9.26 -4.96
C SER A 55 -0.65 10.14 -3.84
N ASN A 56 -1.41 11.17 -4.20
CA ASN A 56 -2.07 12.02 -3.21
C ASN A 56 -3.34 12.63 -3.82
N VAL A 57 -4.35 12.81 -2.98
CA VAL A 57 -5.66 13.35 -3.35
C VAL A 57 -5.95 14.60 -2.52
N LYS A 58 -6.58 15.58 -3.18
CA LYS A 58 -7.09 16.80 -2.56
C LYS A 58 -8.60 16.87 -2.77
N ALA A 59 -9.36 17.02 -1.70
CA ALA A 59 -10.81 17.17 -1.77
C ALA A 59 -11.22 18.47 -2.49
N ALA A 60 -12.40 18.50 -3.10
CA ALA A 60 -12.99 19.71 -3.63
C ALA A 60 -13.13 20.78 -2.54
N GLY A 61 -12.72 22.02 -2.84
CA GLY A 61 -12.68 23.12 -1.87
C GLY A 61 -11.55 23.03 -0.83
N GLY A 62 -10.83 21.90 -0.78
CA GLY A 62 -9.67 21.74 0.10
C GLY A 62 -8.50 22.63 -0.31
N ALA A 63 -7.96 23.35 0.68
CA ALA A 63 -6.75 24.16 0.50
C ALA A 63 -5.48 23.29 0.42
N MET A 64 -5.46 22.16 1.13
CA MET A 64 -4.27 21.32 1.31
C MET A 64 -4.48 19.93 0.72
N TRP A 65 -3.38 19.34 0.24
CA TRP A 65 -3.32 17.93 -0.14
C TRP A 65 -3.42 17.04 1.10
N GLY A 66 -3.95 15.82 0.93
CA GLY A 66 -4.00 14.83 2.00
C GLY A 66 -2.63 14.21 2.28
N SER A 67 -2.63 13.07 2.97
CA SER A 67 -1.42 12.27 3.17
C SER A 67 -1.00 11.58 1.86
N ASP A 68 0.31 11.46 1.66
CA ASP A 68 0.85 10.70 0.54
C ASP A 68 0.63 9.19 0.77
N ILE A 69 0.27 8.48 -0.30
CA ILE A 69 0.22 7.02 -0.36
C ILE A 69 1.37 6.58 -1.26
N ILE A 70 2.23 5.69 -0.75
CA ILE A 70 3.44 5.23 -1.45
C ILE A 70 3.23 3.77 -1.86
N ALA A 71 3.33 3.50 -3.15
CA ALA A 71 3.27 2.16 -3.73
C ALA A 71 4.65 1.74 -4.23
N HIS A 72 5.03 0.50 -3.95
CA HIS A 72 6.27 -0.09 -4.43
C HIS A 72 5.97 -1.17 -5.46
N LYS A 73 6.91 -1.39 -6.37
CA LYS A 73 6.86 -2.56 -7.24
C LYS A 73 7.02 -3.81 -6.38
N GLU A 74 6.08 -4.76 -6.51
CA GLU A 74 6.21 -6.07 -5.89
C GLU A 74 7.46 -6.78 -6.45
N GLU A 75 8.37 -7.17 -5.56
CA GLU A 75 9.43 -8.10 -5.92
C GLU A 75 8.75 -9.45 -6.13
N LYS A 76 8.75 -9.96 -7.37
CA LYS A 76 8.26 -11.31 -7.66
C LYS A 76 8.99 -12.27 -6.72
N ASP A 77 8.23 -13.00 -5.92
CA ASP A 77 8.70 -14.10 -5.08
C ASP A 77 9.79 -14.89 -5.83
N VAL A 78 11.04 -14.73 -5.40
CA VAL A 78 12.02 -15.80 -5.57
C VAL A 78 11.43 -16.96 -4.77
N PRO A 79 11.19 -18.15 -5.35
CA PRO A 79 10.68 -19.28 -4.59
C PRO A 79 11.57 -19.48 -3.37
N GLN A 80 11.05 -19.15 -2.18
CA GLN A 80 11.77 -19.38 -0.95
C GLN A 80 11.98 -20.89 -0.85
N PRO A 81 13.21 -21.39 -0.63
CA PRO A 81 13.41 -22.81 -0.41
C PRO A 81 12.60 -23.20 0.83
N ASN A 82 11.67 -24.15 0.65
CA ASN A 82 10.79 -24.68 1.68
C ASN A 82 11.59 -25.04 2.94
N ILE A 83 11.61 -24.14 3.94
CA ILE A 83 11.90 -24.56 5.31
C ILE A 83 10.61 -25.21 5.79
N ALA A 84 10.56 -26.53 5.62
CA ALA A 84 9.49 -27.37 6.11
C ALA A 84 9.18 -26.97 7.57
N LYS A 85 7.95 -26.49 7.80
CA LYS A 85 7.38 -26.35 9.13
C LYS A 85 7.31 -27.76 9.72
N ASN A 86 8.36 -28.15 10.44
CA ASN A 86 8.36 -29.43 11.13
C ASN A 86 7.45 -29.30 12.35
N THR A 87 6.29 -29.90 12.18
CA THR A 87 5.36 -30.49 13.14
C THR A 87 5.80 -30.45 14.60
N LYS A 88 4.92 -29.83 15.40
CA LYS A 88 4.73 -29.98 16.85
C LYS A 88 5.13 -31.37 17.37
N ALA A 89 6.06 -31.42 18.31
CA ALA A 89 6.18 -32.51 19.27
C ALA A 89 6.33 -31.89 20.67
N GLU A 90 5.31 -32.13 21.50
CA GLU A 90 5.39 -32.05 22.95
C GLU A 90 6.49 -32.99 23.45
N GLU A 91 7.35 -32.51 24.35
CA GLU A 91 8.07 -33.37 25.29
C GLU A 91 8.16 -32.68 26.67
N PRO A 92 8.22 -33.46 27.76
CA PRO A 92 7.47 -33.23 28.97
C PRO A 92 8.27 -32.53 30.07
N GLU A 93 7.56 -32.03 31.08
CA GLU A 93 8.11 -31.49 32.32
C GLU A 93 9.08 -32.48 32.98
N GLY A 94 10.38 -32.22 32.84
CA GLY A 94 11.43 -32.86 33.64
C GLY A 94 11.42 -32.29 35.08
N PRO A 95 11.83 -33.09 36.08
CA PRO A 95 11.64 -32.73 37.48
C PRO A 95 12.45 -31.49 37.89
N SER A 96 11.85 -30.71 38.81
CA SER A 96 12.40 -29.50 39.41
C SER A 96 13.76 -29.75 40.10
N PRO A 97 14.69 -28.77 40.12
CA PRO A 97 16.06 -28.92 40.67
C PRO A 97 16.17 -29.25 42.18
N ALA A 98 15.06 -29.46 42.88
CA ALA A 98 15.03 -29.73 44.32
C ALA A 98 15.33 -31.20 44.71
N ASP A 99 15.36 -32.14 43.75
CA ASP A 99 15.53 -33.58 44.03
C ASP A 99 16.99 -34.09 43.94
N LEU A 100 18.01 -33.21 43.82
CA LEU A 100 19.42 -33.60 43.69
C LEU A 100 20.27 -33.43 44.97
N LEU A 101 19.66 -33.51 46.17
CA LEU A 101 20.39 -33.44 47.45
C LEU A 101 20.02 -34.57 48.43
N SER A 102 20.07 -35.83 47.99
CA SER A 102 20.01 -36.99 48.90
C SER A 102 20.98 -38.12 48.53
N LYS A 103 22.14 -37.78 47.97
CA LYS A 103 23.31 -38.67 47.91
C LYS A 103 24.60 -37.91 48.20
N PHE A 104 24.71 -37.41 49.43
CA PHE A 104 25.95 -37.29 50.19
C PHE A 104 25.62 -37.48 51.67
#